data_AF-A0A558DKK5-F1
#
_entry.id   AF-A0A558DKK5-F1
#
_cell.length_a   1.000
_cell.length_b   1.000
_cell.length_c   1.000
_cell.angle_alpha   90.00
_cell.angle_beta   90.00
_cell.angle_gamma   90.00
#
_symmetry.space_group_name_H-M   'P 1'
#
loop_
_entity.id
_entity.type
_entity.pdbx_description
1 polymer ?
#
loop_
_entity_poly.entity_id
_entity_poly.type
_entity_poly.pdbx_seq_one_letter_code
_entity_poly.pdbx_strand_id
1 'polypeptide(L)'
;MSFVLAKTRFYEVYGDQLNDRQARIVSRVFAEGRKGFEDGITTRKYEAITKCPNRTASRDLSDLIAKGIIIPLPDGGRTTRYELTMVEPALPGLMRK
;
A
#
# COMPACT_ATOMS: atom_id res chain seq x y z
N MET A 1 -18.55 1.94 5.61
CA MET A 1 -17.71 2.34 6.76
C MET A 1 -16.56 3.22 6.29
N SER A 2 -16.23 4.24 7.08
CA SER A 2 -15.40 5.40 6.74
C SER A 2 -13.92 5.04 6.45
N PHE A 3 -13.47 5.32 5.23
CA PHE A 3 -12.07 5.20 4.80
C PHE A 3 -11.10 6.04 5.67
N VAL A 4 -11.62 7.09 6.31
CA VAL A 4 -10.92 7.91 7.31
C VAL A 4 -10.53 7.09 8.54
N LEU A 5 -11.37 6.17 9.01
CA LEU A 5 -11.07 5.35 10.19
C LEU A 5 -9.98 4.30 9.88
N ALA A 6 -9.99 3.76 8.67
CA ALA A 6 -8.95 2.85 8.18
C ALA A 6 -7.59 3.58 8.06
N LYS A 7 -7.59 4.83 7.60
CA LYS A 7 -6.38 5.67 7.56
C LYS A 7 -5.77 5.82 8.95
N THR A 8 -6.54 6.30 9.93
CA THR A 8 -6.01 6.57 11.28
C THR A 8 -5.39 5.33 11.90
N ARG A 9 -6.09 4.19 11.88
CA ARG A 9 -5.56 2.93 12.42
C ARG A 9 -4.31 2.44 11.70
N PHE A 10 -4.25 2.60 10.38
CA PHE A 10 -3.07 2.23 9.60
C PHE A 10 -1.84 3.05 10.04
N TYR A 11 -2.00 4.37 10.22
CA TYR A 11 -0.92 5.21 10.70
C TYR A 11 -0.57 4.96 12.16
N GLU A 12 -1.51 4.57 13.02
CA GLU A 12 -1.19 4.17 14.40
C GLU A 12 -0.33 2.90 14.46
N VAL A 13 -0.54 1.94 13.55
CA VAL A 13 0.21 0.67 13.55
C VAL A 13 1.53 0.77 12.78
N TYR A 14 1.51 1.44 11.63
CA TYR A 14 2.62 1.44 10.69
C TYR A 14 3.32 2.80 10.56
N GLY A 15 2.73 3.88 11.07
CA GLY A 15 3.22 5.26 10.89
C GLY A 15 4.69 5.42 11.28
N ASP A 16 5.07 4.90 12.44
CA ASP A 16 6.44 4.98 12.95
C ASP A 16 7.44 4.10 12.17
N GLN A 17 6.94 3.15 11.38
CA GLN A 17 7.76 2.25 10.58
C GLN A 17 7.97 2.76 9.14
N LEU A 18 7.20 3.76 8.71
CA LEU A 18 7.25 4.31 7.37
C LEU A 18 8.32 5.41 7.27
N ASN A 19 9.17 5.33 6.26
CA ASN A 19 10.02 6.46 5.89
C ASN A 19 9.21 7.54 5.12
N ASP A 20 9.79 8.73 4.92
CA ASP A 20 9.11 9.84 4.24
C ASP A 20 8.55 9.48 2.86
N ARG A 21 9.24 8.62 2.09
CA ARG A 21 8.81 8.20 0.74
C ARG A 21 7.64 7.23 0.81
N GLN A 22 7.73 6.25 1.71
CA GLN A 22 6.69 5.26 1.97
C GLN A 22 5.43 5.95 2.50
N ALA A 23 5.57 6.86 3.47
CA ALA A 23 4.47 7.64 4.03
C ALA A 23 3.77 8.52 2.99
N ARG A 24 4.50 9.06 1.99
CA ARG A 24 3.90 9.78 0.86
C ARG A 24 3.03 8.88 -0.01
N ILE A 25 3.49 7.67 -0.34
CA ILE A 25 2.71 6.72 -1.12
C ILE A 25 1.44 6.33 -0.38
N VAL A 26 1.56 5.97 0.89
CA VAL A 26 0.42 5.63 1.74
C VAL A 26 -0.56 6.81 1.81
N SER A 27 -0.07 8.03 2.05
CA SER A 27 -0.90 9.24 2.08
C SER A 27 -1.63 9.45 0.76
N ARG A 28 -0.96 9.17 -0.37
CA ARG A 28 -1.51 9.33 -1.71
C ARG A 28 -2.59 8.30 -2.00
N VAL A 29 -2.38 7.04 -1.59
CA VAL A 29 -3.41 6.00 -1.67
C VAL A 29 -4.64 6.39 -0.87
N PHE A 30 -4.45 6.92 0.34
CA PHE A 30 -5.56 7.44 1.14
C PHE A 30 -6.17 8.75 0.61
N ALA A 31 -5.43 9.55 -0.15
CA ALA A 31 -5.94 10.79 -0.74
C ALA A 31 -6.74 10.53 -2.04
N GLU A 32 -6.26 9.62 -2.89
CA GLU A 32 -6.95 9.25 -4.14
C GLU A 32 -8.09 8.25 -3.90
N GLY A 33 -8.15 7.63 -2.72
CA GLY A 33 -9.19 6.71 -2.32
C GLY A 33 -9.23 5.44 -3.17
N ARG A 34 -10.39 4.77 -3.17
CA ARG A 34 -10.56 3.46 -3.81
C ARG A 34 -10.37 3.46 -5.33
N LYS A 35 -10.53 4.62 -5.99
CA LYS A 35 -10.44 4.76 -7.46
C LYS A 35 -9.03 5.03 -7.99
N GLY A 36 -8.15 5.70 -7.24
CA GLY A 36 -6.79 6.02 -7.73
C GLY A 36 -5.83 4.83 -7.70
N PHE A 37 -6.09 3.87 -6.80
CA PHE A 37 -5.27 2.67 -6.60
C PHE A 37 -6.06 1.37 -6.80
N GLU A 38 -7.14 1.42 -7.58
CA GLU A 38 -7.95 0.24 -7.93
C GLU A 38 -7.11 -0.81 -8.67
N ASP A 39 -6.16 -0.37 -9.49
CA ASP A 39 -5.16 -1.22 -10.16
C ASP A 39 -4.00 -1.68 -9.26
N GLY A 40 -3.98 -1.26 -8.00
CA GLY A 40 -2.86 -1.45 -7.08
C GLY A 40 -1.71 -0.44 -7.26
N ILE A 41 -0.76 -0.56 -6.35
CA ILE A 41 0.53 0.12 -6.33
C ILE A 41 1.49 -0.69 -7.21
N THR A 42 2.11 -0.04 -8.19
CA THR A 42 3.17 -0.63 -9.01
C THR A 42 4.48 0.12 -8.77
N THR A 43 5.61 -0.51 -9.09
CA THR A 43 6.93 0.13 -8.98
C THR A 43 6.98 1.45 -9.75
N ARG A 44 6.37 1.50 -10.95
CA ARG A 44 6.29 2.72 -11.77
C ARG A 44 5.47 3.84 -11.10
N LYS A 45 4.34 3.51 -10.44
CA LYS A 45 3.58 4.50 -9.66
C LYS A 45 4.40 5.00 -8.46
N TYR A 46 5.10 4.09 -7.78
CA TYR A 46 5.96 4.43 -6.65
C TYR A 46 7.06 5.42 -7.07
N GLU A 47 7.77 5.13 -8.16
CA GLU A 47 8.79 6.02 -8.72
C GLU A 47 8.22 7.39 -9.10
N ALA A 48 7.07 7.43 -9.77
CA ALA A 48 6.44 8.70 -10.18
C ALA A 48 6.06 9.60 -9.00
N ILE A 49 5.58 9.00 -7.89
CA ILE A 49 5.12 9.72 -6.71
C ILE A 49 6.29 10.14 -5.81
N THR A 50 7.24 9.24 -5.58
CA THR A 50 8.38 9.49 -4.68
C THR A 50 9.57 10.13 -5.39
N LYS A 51 9.55 10.19 -6.72
CA LYS A 51 10.64 10.64 -7.60
C LYS A 51 11.97 9.94 -7.32
N CYS A 52 11.93 8.68 -6.86
CA CYS A 52 13.12 7.89 -6.61
C CYS A 52 13.46 6.99 -7.81
N PRO A 53 14.73 6.58 -7.99
CA PRO A 53 15.10 5.65 -9.03
C PRO A 53 14.58 4.23 -8.75
N ASN A 54 14.42 3.42 -9.80
CA ASN A 54 13.87 2.06 -9.72
C ASN A 54 14.51 1.18 -8.64
N ARG A 55 15.85 1.22 -8.50
CA ARG A 55 16.56 0.46 -7.47
C ARG A 55 16.11 0.84 -6.04
N THR A 56 15.82 2.12 -5.80
CA THR A 56 15.32 2.61 -4.51
C THR A 56 13.86 2.23 -4.33
N ALA A 57 13.03 2.38 -5.37
CA ALA A 57 11.63 1.98 -5.35
C ALA A 57 11.47 0.49 -5.03
N SER A 58 12.21 -0.38 -5.72
CA SER A 58 12.19 -1.82 -5.47
C SER A 58 12.60 -2.16 -4.04
N ARG A 59 13.61 -1.48 -3.49
CA ARG A 59 14.07 -1.69 -2.11
C ARG A 59 13.03 -1.23 -1.08
N ASP A 60 12.46 -0.05 -1.28
CA ASP A 60 11.38 0.48 -0.43
C ASP A 60 10.14 -0.43 -0.49
N LEU A 61 9.78 -0.94 -1.67
CA LEU A 61 8.66 -1.89 -1.83
C LEU A 61 8.95 -3.22 -1.14
N SER A 62 10.15 -3.78 -1.27
CA SER A 62 10.53 -4.99 -0.54
C SER A 62 10.48 -4.79 0.97
N ASP A 63 10.89 -3.62 1.48
CA ASP A 63 10.79 -3.26 2.89
C ASP A 63 9.32 -3.15 3.34
N LEU A 64 8.47 -2.53 2.53
CA LEU A 64 7.02 -2.45 2.81
C LEU A 64 6.36 -3.84 2.85
N ILE A 65 6.77 -4.76 1.97
CA ILE A 65 6.29 -6.15 1.97
C ILE A 65 6.78 -6.88 3.22
N ALA A 66 8.06 -6.73 3.57
CA ALA A 66 8.64 -7.36 4.75
C ALA A 66 7.97 -6.89 6.05
N LYS A 67 7.55 -5.63 6.10
CA LYS A 67 6.77 -5.06 7.21
C LYS A 67 5.29 -5.44 7.20
N GLY A 68 4.82 -6.13 6.16
CA GLY A 68 3.40 -6.47 6.00
C GLY A 68 2.51 -5.26 5.73
N ILE A 69 3.08 -4.13 5.34
CA ILE A 69 2.37 -2.87 5.06
C ILE A 69 1.68 -2.94 3.70
N ILE A 70 2.32 -3.62 2.74
CA ILE A 70 1.75 -3.94 1.44
C ILE A 70 1.87 -5.43 1.17
N ILE A 71 0.94 -5.96 0.39
CA ILE A 71 0.97 -7.36 -0.06
C ILE A 71 0.93 -7.43 -1.59
N PRO A 72 1.67 -8.36 -2.21
CA PRO A 72 1.59 -8.58 -3.65
C PRO A 72 0.23 -9.17 -4.01
N LEU A 73 -0.40 -8.60 -5.02
CA LEU A 73 -1.67 -9.08 -5.56
C LEU A 73 -1.44 -10.30 -6.46
N PRO A 74 -2.16 -11.41 -6.25
CA PRO A 74 -2.01 -12.64 -7.05
C PRO A 74 -2.54 -12.49 -8.49
N ASP A 75 -3.38 -11.49 -8.76
CA ASP A 75 -4.00 -11.21 -10.08
C ASP A 75 -3.04 -10.55 -11.10
N GLY A 76 -1.74 -10.62 -10.85
CA GLY A 76 -0.72 -9.98 -11.67
C GLY A 76 -0.42 -10.79 -12.92
N GLY A 77 -0.90 -10.35 -14.07
CA GLY A 77 -0.33 -10.72 -15.37
C GLY A 77 1.15 -10.30 -15.50
N ARG A 78 1.54 -9.58 -16.56
CA ARG A 78 2.96 -9.21 -16.79
C ARG A 78 3.57 -8.21 -15.77
N THR A 79 2.80 -7.69 -14.81
CA THR A 79 3.24 -6.63 -13.90
C THR A 79 2.88 -6.96 -12.45
N THR A 80 3.88 -6.96 -11.57
CA THR A 80 3.69 -7.09 -10.12
C THR A 80 2.94 -5.87 -9.59
N ARG A 81 1.78 -6.12 -8.98
CA ARG A 81 0.93 -5.11 -8.34
C ARG A 81 0.92 -5.39 -6.83
N TYR A 82 0.83 -4.34 -6.04
CA TYR A 82 0.76 -4.41 -4.58
C TYR A 82 -0.49 -3.69 -4.09
N GLU A 83 -1.07 -4.16 -3.00
CA GLU A 83 -2.14 -3.45 -2.30
C GLU A 83 -1.72 -3.09 -0.87
N LEU A 84 -2.30 -2.01 -0.31
CA LEU A 84 -2.11 -1.72 1.11
C LEU A 84 -2.80 -2.81 1.92
N THR A 85 -2.11 -3.32 2.93
CA THR A 85 -2.73 -4.17 3.95
C THR A 85 -3.77 -3.33 4.67
N MET A 86 -5.04 -3.52 4.33
CA MET A 86 -6.11 -2.91 5.12
C MET A 86 -6.10 -3.57 6.49
N VAL A 87 -5.79 -2.78 7.51
CA VAL A 87 -6.07 -3.16 8.91
C VAL A 87 -7.58 -3.06 9.07
N GLU A 88 -8.30 -4.03 8.51
CA GLU A 88 -9.70 -4.22 8.81
C GLU A 88 -9.80 -4.53 10.32
N PRO A 89 -10.73 -3.94 11.10
CA PRO A 89 -11.15 -4.62 12.32
C PRO A 89 -11.59 -6.00 11.85
N ALA A 90 -10.92 -7.05 12.30
CA ALA A 90 -11.27 -8.42 11.95
C ALA A 90 -12.78 -8.60 12.04
N LEU A 91 -13.45 -8.60 10.89
CA LEU A 91 -14.75 -9.22 10.73
C LEU A 91 -14.42 -10.58 10.14
N PRO A 92 -14.50 -11.65 10.94
CA PRO A 92 -14.21 -13.00 10.46
C PRO A 92 -15.31 -13.37 9.48
N GLY A 93 -15.08 -13.15 8.18
CA GLY A 93 -16.18 -13.34 7.25
C GLY A 93 -15.94 -12.99 5.80
N LEU A 94 -14.73 -13.18 5.24
CA LEU A 94 -14.64 -13.32 3.79
C LEU A 94 -13.42 -14.12 3.32
N MET A 95 -13.33 -15.38 3.74
CA MET A 95 -12.84 -16.41 2.82
C MET A 95 -13.90 -16.51 1.70
N ARG A 96 -13.59 -16.07 0.49
CA ARG A 96 -14.35 -16.51 -0.69
C ARG A 96 -13.66 -17.72 -1.29
N LYS A 97 -14.54 -18.68 -1.61
CA LYS A 97 -14.33 -20.08 -1.98
C LYS A 97 -13.49 -20.28 -3.22
#